data_AF-K1T8R8-F1
#
_entry.id   AF-K1T8R8-F1
#
_cell.length_a   1.000
_cell.length_b   1.000
_cell.length_c   1.000
_cell.angle_alpha   90.00
_cell.angle_beta   90.00
_cell.angle_gamma   90.00
#
_symmetry.space_group_name_H-M   'P 1'
#
loop_
_entity.id
_entity.type
_entity.pdbx_description
1 polymer ?
#
loop_
_entity_poly.entity_id
_entity_poly.type
_entity_poly.pdbx_seq_one_letter_code
_entity_poly.pdbx_strand_id
1 'polypeptide(L)'
;MGARMKTKNTKSFASRWGFILASVGSAVGMANVWGFPNKMGSNGGGAFLLIYLLFVVIFSTVGLPTEFAMGRRAGTGTLGAYENAWATRGKTAGKVGGLLGWLPLAGSLV
;
A
#
# COMPACT_ATOMS: atom_id res chain seq x y z
N MET A 1 -15.19 8.57 42.24
CA MET A 1 -14.99 9.36 41.02
C MET A 1 -14.28 8.47 40.01
N GLY A 2 -15.03 7.89 39.06
CA GLY A 2 -14.57 6.78 38.22
C GLY A 2 -13.73 7.24 37.03
N ALA A 3 -12.48 6.80 36.96
CA ALA A 3 -11.67 6.93 35.75
C ALA A 3 -12.03 5.79 34.79
N ARG A 4 -12.84 6.08 33.77
CA ARG A 4 -13.03 5.17 32.62
C ARG A 4 -11.70 5.03 31.89
N MET A 5 -11.00 3.92 32.09
CA MET A 5 -9.93 3.49 31.18
C MET A 5 -10.53 3.28 29.77
N LYS A 6 -10.16 4.13 28.81
CA LYS A 6 -10.41 3.84 27.38
C LYS A 6 -9.53 2.67 26.97
N THR A 7 -10.09 1.46 26.93
CA THR A 7 -9.47 0.32 26.24
C THR A 7 -9.31 0.69 24.77
N LYS A 8 -8.08 0.98 24.32
CA LYS A 8 -7.76 1.08 22.89
C LYS A 8 -7.92 -0.32 22.29
N ASN A 9 -9.09 -0.59 21.71
CA ASN A 9 -9.30 -1.74 20.84
C ASN A 9 -8.51 -1.51 19.54
N THR A 10 -7.20 -1.74 19.57
CA THR A 10 -6.42 -1.88 18.34
C THR A 10 -6.85 -3.20 17.70
N LYS A 11 -7.50 -3.12 16.54
CA LYS A 11 -7.93 -4.31 15.79
C LYS A 11 -6.68 -5.01 15.24
N SER A 12 -6.06 -5.84 16.05
CA SER A 12 -4.96 -6.70 15.62
C SER A 12 -5.54 -7.88 14.84
N PHE A 13 -4.89 -8.27 13.75
CA PHE A 13 -5.24 -9.51 13.05
C PHE A 13 -5.07 -10.69 14.00
N ALA A 14 -6.08 -11.56 14.06
CA ALA A 14 -6.13 -12.70 14.99
C ALA A 14 -5.03 -13.75 14.71
N SER A 15 -4.50 -13.80 13.48
CA SER A 15 -3.45 -14.73 13.08
C SER A 15 -2.58 -14.17 11.97
N ARG A 16 -1.28 -14.51 11.98
CA ARG A 16 -0.32 -14.18 10.90
C ARG A 16 -0.80 -14.70 9.54
N TRP A 17 -1.39 -15.89 9.53
CA TRP A 17 -1.98 -16.47 8.32
C TRP A 17 -3.19 -15.68 7.84
N GLY A 18 -4.05 -15.21 8.75
CA GLY A 18 -5.18 -14.35 8.41
C GLY A 18 -4.74 -13.01 7.83
N PHE A 19 -3.65 -12.42 8.35
CA PHE A 19 -3.06 -11.21 7.79
C PHE A 19 -2.50 -11.40 6.39
N ILE A 20 -1.73 -12.49 6.17
CA ILE A 20 -1.16 -12.80 4.86
C ILE A 20 -2.28 -13.04 3.83
N LEU A 21 -3.28 -13.85 4.17
CA LEU A 21 -4.40 -14.16 3.28
C LEU A 21 -5.23 -12.91 2.93
N ALA A 22 -5.52 -12.05 3.92
CA ALA A 22 -6.20 -10.79 3.66
C ALA A 22 -5.38 -9.85 2.75
N SER A 23 -4.07 -9.79 2.96
CA SER A 23 -3.16 -8.97 2.14
C SER A 23 -3.06 -9.49 0.71
N VAL A 24 -2.95 -10.81 0.52
CA VAL A 24 -2.91 -11.46 -0.80
C VAL A 24 -4.24 -11.26 -1.53
N GLY A 25 -5.37 -11.40 -0.84
CA GLY A 25 -6.70 -11.15 -1.42
C GLY A 25 -6.91 -9.70 -1.86
N SER A 26 -6.30 -8.73 -1.17
CA SER A 26 -6.33 -7.33 -1.58
C SER A 26 -5.39 -7.03 -2.76
N ALA A 27 -4.27 -7.74 -2.88
CA ALA A 27 -3.29 -7.52 -3.93
C ALA A 27 -3.65 -8.20 -5.26
N VAL A 28 -4.35 -9.34 -5.21
CA VAL A 28 -4.73 -10.12 -6.40
C VAL A 28 -6.13 -9.73 -6.85
N GLY A 29 -6.23 -8.77 -7.77
CA GLY A 29 -7.49 -8.28 -8.34
C GLY A 29 -7.89 -8.93 -9.67
N MET A 30 -9.17 -8.75 -10.06
CA MET A 30 -9.73 -9.24 -11.33
C MET A 30 -8.92 -8.77 -12.56
N ALA A 31 -8.39 -7.55 -12.52
CA ALA A 31 -7.52 -7.00 -13.58
C ALA A 31 -6.25 -7.83 -13.81
N ASN A 32 -5.69 -8.44 -12.76
CA ASN A 32 -4.48 -9.25 -12.87
C ASN A 32 -4.76 -10.68 -13.37
N VAL A 33 -6.01 -11.16 -13.27
CA VAL A 33 -6.42 -12.49 -13.73
C VAL A 33 -6.91 -12.46 -15.16
N TRP A 34 -7.60 -11.39 -15.58
CA TRP A 34 -8.20 -11.29 -16.92
C TRP A 34 -7.46 -10.35 -17.87
N GLY A 35 -6.86 -9.27 -17.35
CA GLY A 35 -6.07 -8.33 -18.15
C GLY A 35 -4.68 -8.84 -18.48
N PHE A 36 -4.09 -9.65 -17.59
CA PHE A 36 -2.76 -10.22 -17.78
C PHE A 36 -2.68 -11.23 -18.93
N PRO A 37 -3.60 -12.21 -19.08
CA PRO A 37 -3.58 -13.12 -20.23
C PRO A 37 -3.77 -12.38 -21.57
N ASN A 38 -4.64 -11.37 -21.61
CA ASN A 38 -4.87 -10.57 -22.80
C ASN A 38 -3.62 -9.77 -23.21
N LYS A 39 -2.94 -9.13 -22.25
CA LYS A 39 -1.68 -8.41 -22.53
C LYS A 39 -0.53 -9.36 -22.88
N MET A 40 -0.46 -10.52 -22.24
CA MET A 40 0.53 -11.55 -22.55
C MET A 40 0.34 -12.08 -23.98
N GLY A 41 -0.90 -12.39 -24.39
CA GLY A 41 -1.21 -12.88 -25.73
C GLY A 41 -0.81 -11.91 -26.84
N SER A 42 -1.11 -10.61 -26.67
CA SER A 42 -0.84 -9.59 -27.70
C SER A 42 0.61 -9.10 -27.74
N ASN A 43 1.38 -9.17 -26.64
CA ASN A 43 2.73 -8.60 -26.54
C ASN A 43 3.87 -9.64 -26.64
N GLY A 44 3.64 -10.78 -27.28
CA GLY A 44 4.70 -11.77 -27.52
C GLY A 44 4.84 -12.85 -26.44
N GLY A 45 3.76 -13.14 -25.70
CA GLY A 45 3.61 -14.36 -24.91
C GLY A 45 4.67 -14.53 -23.82
N GLY A 46 5.52 -15.54 -23.99
CA GLY A 46 6.54 -15.95 -23.02
C GLY A 46 7.65 -14.92 -22.79
N ALA A 47 8.04 -14.13 -23.80
CA ALA A 47 9.06 -13.09 -23.64
C ALA A 47 8.53 -11.95 -22.74
N PHE A 48 7.26 -11.57 -22.92
CA PHE A 48 6.58 -10.62 -22.06
C PHE A 48 6.45 -11.14 -20.63
N LEU A 49 6.13 -12.42 -20.44
CA LEU A 49 6.05 -13.06 -19.13
C LEU A 49 7.38 -13.00 -18.36
N LEU A 50 8.51 -13.29 -19.02
CA LEU A 50 9.83 -13.25 -18.39
C LEU A 50 10.20 -11.83 -17.92
N ILE A 51 9.99 -10.84 -18.79
CA ILE A 51 10.23 -9.43 -18.46
C ILE A 51 9.30 -9.00 -17.32
N TYR A 52 8.02 -9.35 -17.38
CA TYR A 52 7.05 -9.06 -16.33
C TYR A 52 7.47 -9.66 -14.98
N LEU A 53 7.90 -10.92 -14.95
CA LEU A 53 8.34 -11.57 -13.71
C LEU A 53 9.57 -10.89 -13.11
N LEU A 54 10.53 -10.49 -13.95
CA LEU A 54 11.71 -9.73 -13.53
C LEU A 54 11.31 -8.39 -12.88
N PHE A 55 10.43 -7.63 -13.55
CA PHE A 55 9.93 -6.36 -13.02
C PHE A 55 9.16 -6.56 -11.70
N VAL A 56 8.32 -7.59 -11.61
CA VAL A 56 7.57 -7.91 -10.38
C VAL A 56 8.52 -8.25 -9.23
N VAL A 57 9.60 -9.01 -9.46
CA VAL A 57 10.58 -9.33 -8.41
C VAL A 57 11.31 -8.08 -7.94
N ILE A 58 11.75 -7.23 -8.86
CA ILE A 58 12.43 -5.97 -8.51
C ILE A 58 11.49 -5.03 -7.77
N PHE A 59 10.25 -4.88 -8.26
CA PHE A 59 9.25 -4.03 -7.61
C PHE A 59 8.83 -4.58 -6.25
N SER A 60 8.65 -5.89 -6.11
CA SER A 60 8.28 -6.55 -4.85
C SER A 60 9.36 -6.42 -3.79
N THR A 61 10.65 -6.50 -4.18
CA THR A 61 11.77 -6.38 -3.23
C THR A 61 12.04 -4.96 -2.77
N VAL A 62 11.74 -3.94 -3.59
CA VAL A 62 11.99 -2.53 -3.22
C VAL A 62 10.73 -1.82 -2.75
N GLY A 63 9.61 -1.97 -3.48
CA GLY A 63 8.37 -1.24 -3.24
C GLY A 63 7.66 -1.68 -1.96
N LEU A 64 7.34 -2.96 -1.83
CA LEU A 64 6.57 -3.47 -0.70
C LEU A 64 7.24 -3.19 0.65
N PRO A 65 8.55 -3.45 0.85
CA PRO A 65 9.21 -3.17 2.13
C PRO A 65 9.26 -1.67 2.43
N THR A 66 9.37 -0.82 1.40
CA THR A 66 9.34 0.63 1.54
C THR A 66 7.97 1.11 2.03
N GLU A 67 6.89 0.62 1.44
CA GLU A 67 5.52 0.94 1.88
C GLU A 67 5.23 0.41 3.28
N PHE A 68 5.64 -0.82 3.60
CA PHE A 68 5.49 -1.38 4.95
C PHE A 68 6.35 -0.67 5.99
N ALA A 69 7.56 -0.22 5.65
CA ALA A 69 8.39 0.59 6.54
C ALA A 69 7.77 1.98 6.77
N MET A 70 7.25 2.60 5.71
CA MET A 70 6.59 3.90 5.77
C MET A 70 5.31 3.84 6.61
N GLY A 71 4.46 2.82 6.40
CA GLY A 71 3.24 2.61 7.16
C GLY A 71 3.51 2.35 8.64
N ARG A 72 4.55 1.57 8.97
CA ARG A 72 4.99 1.37 10.38
C ARG A 72 5.51 2.65 11.01
N ARG A 73 6.25 3.48 10.28
CA ARG A 73 6.78 4.76 10.78
C ARG A 73 5.69 5.81 10.95
N ALA A 74 4.70 5.85 10.07
CA ALA A 74 3.61 6.81 10.13
C ALA A 74 2.63 6.49 11.25
N GLY A 75 2.24 5.22 11.44
CA GLY A 75 1.26 4.82 12.46
C GLY A 75 -0.13 5.46 12.30
N THR A 76 -0.34 6.22 11.23
CA THR A 76 -1.53 7.00 10.86
C THR A 76 -1.97 6.61 9.45
N GLY A 77 -3.25 6.84 9.10
CA GLY A 77 -3.76 6.57 7.74
C GLY A 77 -2.99 7.31 6.63
N THR A 78 -3.30 7.02 5.37
CA THR A 78 -2.63 7.55 4.17
C THR A 78 -2.38 9.06 4.22
N LEU A 79 -3.39 9.85 4.60
CA LEU A 79 -3.26 11.31 4.72
C LEU A 79 -2.25 11.72 5.81
N GLY A 80 -2.29 11.07 6.97
CA GLY A 80 -1.36 11.32 8.07
C GLY A 80 0.06 10.80 7.81
N ALA A 81 0.21 9.75 7.00
CA ALA A 81 1.53 9.26 6.59
C ALA A 81 2.25 10.26 5.67
N TYR A 82 1.52 10.85 4.72
CA TYR A 82 2.04 11.92 3.86
C TYR A 82 2.33 13.20 4.65
N GLU A 83 1.46 13.58 5.60
CA GLU A 83 1.69 14.74 6.45
C GLU A 83 2.92 14.55 7.36
N ASN A 84 3.09 13.39 8.01
CA ASN A 84 4.27 13.08 8.84
C ASN A 84 5.58 12.98 8.04
N ALA A 85 5.51 12.42 6.83
CA ALA A 85 6.66 12.33 5.92
C ALA A 85 7.20 13.71 5.53
N TRP A 86 6.28 14.64 5.24
CA TRP A 86 6.63 15.99 4.79
C TRP A 86 6.82 16.98 5.95
N ALA A 87 6.20 16.75 7.10
CA ALA A 87 6.47 17.50 8.34
C ALA A 87 7.92 17.33 8.82
N THR A 88 8.56 16.20 8.50
CA THR A 88 9.99 15.98 8.77
C THR A 88 10.89 16.93 7.96
N ARG A 89 10.40 17.54 6.86
CA ARG A 89 11.12 18.51 6.02
C ARG A 89 10.76 19.98 6.28
N GLY A 90 9.69 20.29 7.02
CA GLY A 90 9.32 21.66 7.43
C GLY A 90 7.80 21.92 7.52
N LYS A 91 7.38 22.89 8.36
CA LYS A 91 5.95 23.20 8.63
C LYS A 91 5.15 23.61 7.38
N THR A 92 5.78 24.23 6.39
CA THR A 92 5.16 24.61 5.11
C THR A 92 5.01 23.40 4.16
N ALA A 93 5.93 22.43 4.25
CA ALA A 93 5.92 21.22 3.45
C ALA A 93 4.85 20.23 3.91
N GLY A 94 4.49 20.20 5.20
CA GLY A 94 3.38 19.37 5.71
C GLY A 94 2.02 19.67 5.05
N LYS A 95 1.71 20.95 4.79
CA LYS A 95 0.48 21.34 4.07
C LYS A 95 0.49 20.91 2.59
N VAL A 96 1.65 20.95 1.93
CA VAL A 96 1.81 20.45 0.55
C VAL A 96 1.77 18.92 0.50
N GLY A 97 2.34 18.25 1.50
CA GLY A 97 2.26 16.80 1.68
C GLY A 97 0.84 16.30 1.89
N GLY A 98 0.01 17.02 2.66
CA GLY A 98 -1.42 16.70 2.81
C GLY A 98 -2.22 16.85 1.50
N LEU A 99 -1.85 17.81 0.65
CA LEU A 99 -2.46 18.00 -0.67
C LEU A 99 -2.03 16.91 -1.66
N LEU A 100 -0.75 16.53 -1.66
CA LEU A 100 -0.22 15.43 -2.48
C LEU A 100 -0.71 14.06 -1.99
N GLY A 101 -0.95 13.89 -0.69
CA GLY A 101 -1.56 12.70 -0.12
C GLY A 101 -3.01 12.46 -0.60
N TRP A 102 -3.66 13.49 -1.15
CA TRP A 102 -4.98 13.38 -1.77
C TRP A 102 -4.95 12.68 -3.13
N LEU A 103 -3.82 12.70 -3.86
CA LEU A 103 -3.67 12.02 -5.16
C LEU A 103 -3.81 10.48 -5.02
N PRO A 104 -3.06 9.81 -4.11
CA PRO A 104 -3.26 8.39 -3.83
C PRO A 104 -4.66 8.06 -3.29
N LEU A 105 -5.24 8.95 -2.47
CA LEU A 105 -6.61 8.76 -1.94
C LEU A 105 -7.66 8.82 -3.05
N ALA A 106 -7.56 9.79 -3.95
CA ALA A 106 -8.42 9.89 -5.12
C ALA A 106 -8.24 8.69 -6.05
N GLY A 107 -7.00 8.24 -6.26
CA GLY A 107 -6.69 7.04 -7.04
C GLY A 107 -7.20 5.73 -6.40
N SER A 108 -7.42 5.69 -5.09
CA SER A 108 -8.02 4.55 -4.39
C SER A 108 -9.55 4.60 -4.34
N LEU A 109 -10.17 5.72 -4.72
CA LEU A 109 -11.61 5.94 -4.77
C LEU A 109 -12.21 5.72 -6.17
N VAL A 110 -11.36 5.52 -7.18
CA VAL A 110 -11.75 5.25 -8.58
C VAL A 110 -11.58 3.78 -8.93
#